data_AF-A0A6A4KYJ5-F1
#
_entry.id   AF-A0A6A4KYJ5-F1
#
_cell.length_a   1.000
_cell.length_b   1.000
_cell.length_c   1.000
_cell.angle_alpha   90.00
_cell.angle_beta   90.00
_cell.angle_gamma   90.00
#
_symmetry.space_group_name_H-M   'P 1'
#
loop_
_entity.id
_entity.type
_entity.pdbx_description
1 polymer ?
#
loop_
_entity_poly.entity_id
_entity_poly.type
_entity_poly.pdbx_seq_one_letter_code
_entity_poly.pdbx_strand_id
1 'polypeptide(L)'
;MKRVVKTDAGEMKVEYVVSAREARIGSIFKDELIEKRLKSGDVYRIPAGSTFYAVNTADGQQLHVICSVEKSDSIGWGTFQERPQFLAGSNSVLHSMRGPAFAAAFGVSEERLKRIVNAQSESTILPPASASGEKVKNEMVMGFEGIY
;
A
#
# COMPACT_ATOMS: atom_id res chain seq x y z
N MET A 1 -10.06 3.59 2.99
CA MET A 1 -9.24 3.44 1.75
C MET A 1 -7.77 3.43 2.14
N LYS A 2 -6.98 2.40 1.82
CA LYS A 2 -5.55 2.31 2.20
C LYS A 2 -4.66 2.30 0.95
N ARG A 3 -3.67 3.17 0.86
CA ARG A 3 -2.68 3.18 -0.23
C ARG A 3 -1.31 2.91 0.37
N VAL A 4 -0.61 1.85 -0.06
CA VAL A 4 0.74 1.50 0.40
C VAL A 4 1.68 1.74 -0.76
N VAL A 5 2.70 2.58 -0.60
CA VAL A 5 3.69 2.85 -1.64
C VAL A 5 5.06 2.83 -0.96
N LYS A 6 6.03 2.15 -1.59
CA LYS A 6 7.44 2.20 -1.21
C LYS A 6 8.20 2.99 -2.27
N THR A 7 9.04 3.90 -1.81
CA THR A 7 9.92 4.71 -2.65
C THR A 7 11.30 4.06 -2.71
N ASP A 8 11.86 3.89 -3.90
CA ASP A 8 13.20 3.30 -4.13
C ASP A 8 14.33 4.29 -3.75
N ALA A 9 15.55 3.78 -3.59
CA ALA A 9 16.73 4.30 -2.90
C ALA A 9 17.42 5.54 -3.50
N GLY A 10 16.75 6.32 -4.34
CA GLY A 10 17.19 7.69 -4.66
C GLY A 10 16.66 8.64 -3.60
N GLU A 11 17.39 9.73 -3.29
CA GLU A 11 16.95 10.79 -2.38
C GLU A 11 15.68 11.49 -2.91
N MET A 12 14.54 10.83 -2.74
CA MET A 12 13.23 11.24 -3.21
C MET A 12 12.39 11.66 -2.01
N LYS A 13 12.09 12.95 -1.93
CA LYS A 13 11.17 13.48 -0.90
C LYS A 13 9.79 13.56 -1.48
N VAL A 14 8.83 12.91 -0.80
CA VAL A 14 7.42 13.01 -1.17
C VAL A 14 6.71 13.90 -0.16
N GLU A 15 6.08 14.96 -0.65
CA GLU A 15 5.26 15.86 0.16
C GLU A 15 3.78 15.60 -0.12
N TYR A 16 3.05 15.25 0.93
CA TYR A 16 1.62 14.99 0.92
C TYR A 16 0.90 16.25 1.38
N VAL A 17 0.13 16.88 0.49
CA VAL A 17 -0.86 17.89 0.88
C VAL A 17 -2.23 17.23 0.92
N VAL A 18 -2.84 17.23 2.09
CA VAL A 18 -4.19 16.71 2.27
C VAL A 18 -5.19 17.82 2.02
N SER A 19 -6.03 17.68 0.99
CA SER A 19 -7.05 18.68 0.66
C SER A 19 -8.42 18.37 1.30
N ALA A 20 -8.71 17.08 1.57
CA ALA A 20 -9.97 16.64 2.20
C ALA A 20 -9.84 16.39 3.71
N ARG A 21 -10.95 16.13 4.41
CA ARG A 21 -11.07 16.30 5.89
C ARG A 21 -9.99 15.62 6.73
N GLU A 22 -9.91 14.29 6.74
CA GLU A 22 -9.03 13.56 7.66
C GLU A 22 -8.44 12.29 7.03
N ALA A 23 -7.16 12.06 7.33
CA ALA A 23 -6.45 10.85 6.96
C ALA A 23 -5.50 10.42 8.07
N ARG A 24 -5.05 9.17 8.03
CA ARG A 24 -3.91 8.70 8.80
C ARG A 24 -2.79 8.28 7.85
N ILE A 25 -1.60 8.80 8.05
CA ILE A 25 -0.40 8.39 7.31
C ILE A 25 0.55 7.66 8.26
N GLY A 26 1.13 6.56 7.81
CA GLY A 26 2.16 5.83 8.51
C GLY A 26 3.38 5.68 7.61
N SER A 27 4.57 5.95 8.12
CA SER A 27 5.83 5.73 7.41
C SER A 27 6.80 4.96 8.29
N ILE A 28 7.51 4.02 7.67
CA ILE A 28 8.59 3.26 8.28
C ILE A 28 9.90 3.75 7.68
N PHE A 29 10.80 4.24 8.53
CA PHE A 29 12.13 4.67 8.16
C PHE A 29 13.13 4.17 9.21
N LYS A 30 14.21 3.49 8.78
CA LYS A 30 15.20 2.88 9.68
C LYS A 30 14.56 2.06 10.81
N ASP A 31 13.59 1.22 10.44
CA ASP A 31 12.83 0.34 11.33
C ASP A 31 11.91 1.03 12.36
N GLU A 32 11.76 2.35 12.28
CA GLU A 32 10.83 3.10 13.12
C GLU A 32 9.53 3.41 12.37
N LEU A 33 8.40 3.01 12.95
CA LEU A 33 7.08 3.41 12.47
C LEU A 33 6.68 4.75 13.10
N ILE A 34 6.41 5.72 12.23
CA ILE A 34 5.82 7.00 12.60
C ILE A 34 4.42 7.06 11.99
N GLU A 35 3.40 7.18 12.84
CA GLU A 35 2.03 7.45 12.40
C GLU A 35 1.61 8.87 12.77
N LYS A 36 0.91 9.53 11.84
CA LYS A 36 0.27 10.83 12.08
C LYS A 36 -1.15 10.87 11.53
N ARG A 37 -2.02 11.58 12.25
CA ARG A 37 -3.30 12.03 11.70
C ARG A 37 -3.07 13.33 10.94
N LEU A 38 -3.59 13.40 9.72
CA LEU A 38 -3.52 14.56 8.85
C LEU A 38 -4.93 15.13 8.67
N LYS A 39 -5.03 16.46 8.66
CA LYS A 39 -6.22 17.24 8.37
C LYS A 39 -6.05 18.00 7.05
N SER A 40 -7.15 18.55 6.55
CA SER A 40 -7.11 19.46 5.40
C SER A 40 -6.13 20.61 5.65
N GLY A 41 -5.22 20.83 4.69
CA GLY A 41 -4.14 21.80 4.75
C GLY A 41 -2.82 21.27 5.31
N ASP A 42 -2.80 20.09 5.92
CA ASP A 42 -1.56 19.52 6.47
C ASP A 42 -0.62 19.09 5.33
N VAL A 43 0.67 19.36 5.56
CA VAL A 43 1.77 18.91 4.71
C VAL A 43 2.60 17.88 5.47
N TYR A 44 2.79 16.70 4.88
CA TYR A 44 3.63 15.65 5.47
C TYR A 44 4.73 15.21 4.52
N ARG A 45 5.98 15.22 5.01
CA ARG A 45 7.16 14.86 4.25
C ARG A 45 7.59 13.42 4.56
N ILE A 46 7.78 12.62 3.53
CA ILE A 46 8.28 11.26 3.62
C ILE A 46 9.74 11.23 3.15
N PRO A 47 10.69 10.78 4.01
CA PRO A 47 12.07 10.58 3.59
C PRO A 47 12.20 9.53 2.49
N ALA A 48 13.20 9.70 1.64
CA ALA A 48 13.63 8.73 0.65
C ALA A 48 13.84 7.33 1.25
N GLY A 49 13.50 6.28 0.50
CA GLY A 49 13.63 4.89 0.94
C GLY A 49 12.62 4.44 2.00
N SER A 50 11.74 5.34 2.48
CA SER A 50 10.70 4.97 3.44
C SER A 50 9.62 4.10 2.78
N THR A 51 9.11 3.16 3.56
CA THR A 51 7.85 2.48 3.23
C THR A 51 6.71 3.26 3.88
N PHE A 52 5.63 3.54 3.17
CA PHE A 52 4.52 4.26 3.80
C PHE A 52 3.15 3.77 3.37
N TYR A 53 2.14 4.14 4.15
CA TYR A 53 0.74 4.01 3.79
C TYR A 53 -0.07 5.23 4.20
N ALA A 54 -1.16 5.48 3.46
CA ALA A 54 -2.17 6.47 3.83
C ALA A 54 -3.54 5.78 3.92
N VAL A 55 -4.30 6.10 4.97
CA VAL A 55 -5.63 5.59 5.24
C VAL A 55 -6.62 6.75 5.26
N ASN A 56 -7.61 6.72 4.38
CA ASN A 56 -8.80 7.53 4.54
C ASN A 56 -9.60 7.02 5.75
N THR A 57 -9.75 7.88 6.76
CA THR A 57 -10.43 7.60 8.02
C THR A 57 -11.86 8.13 8.06
N ALA A 58 -12.29 8.91 7.06
CA ALA A 58 -13.63 9.45 6.99
C ALA A 58 -14.58 8.49 6.25
N ASP A 59 -15.71 8.17 6.87
CA ASP A 59 -16.76 7.37 6.24
C ASP A 59 -17.54 8.22 5.22
N GLY A 60 -17.77 7.65 4.05
CA GLY A 60 -18.56 8.28 2.98
C GLY A 60 -17.92 9.50 2.31
N GLN A 61 -16.66 9.84 2.63
CA GLN A 61 -15.96 10.97 2.02
C GLN A 61 -14.69 10.50 1.29
N GLN A 62 -14.37 11.13 0.16
CA GLN A 62 -13.15 10.85 -0.58
C GLN A 62 -11.96 11.64 -0.02
N LEU A 63 -10.84 10.95 0.19
CA LEU A 63 -9.58 11.60 0.53
C LEU A 63 -8.87 12.07 -0.74
N HIS A 64 -8.65 13.38 -0.85
CA HIS A 64 -7.84 13.99 -1.92
C HIS A 64 -6.44 14.28 -1.39
N VAL A 65 -5.44 13.74 -2.09
CA VAL A 65 -4.03 13.89 -1.77
C VAL A 65 -3.32 14.45 -3.00
N ILE A 66 -2.61 15.56 -2.81
CA ILE A 66 -1.68 16.10 -3.79
C ILE A 66 -0.28 15.70 -3.36
N CYS A 67 0.51 15.15 -4.30
CA CYS A 67 1.88 14.72 -4.06
C CYS A 67 2.83 15.58 -4.90
N SER A 68 3.85 16.13 -4.26
CA SER A 68 5.04 16.64 -4.95
C SER A 68 6.20 15.69 -4.70
N VAL A 69 7.01 15.46 -5.73
CA VAL A 69 8.19 14.60 -5.65
C VAL A 69 9.41 15.42 -6.06
N GLU A 70 10.37 15.53 -5.15
CA GLU A 70 11.66 16.18 -5.39
C GLU A 70 12.72 15.09 -5.62
N LYS A 71 13.45 15.18 -6.76
CA LYS A 71 14.62 14.32 -7.05
C LYS A 71 15.90 15.03 -6.62
N SER A 72 16.89 14.30 -6.13
CA SER A 72 18.24 14.83 -5.95
C SER A 72 18.97 14.95 -7.30
N ASP A 73 19.60 16.11 -7.53
CA ASP A 73 20.43 16.40 -8.72
C ASP A 73 21.74 15.58 -8.79
N SER A 74 21.99 14.70 -7.82
CA SER A 74 23.26 13.99 -7.62
C SER A 74 23.47 12.72 -8.47
N ILE A 75 22.46 12.28 -9.24
CA ILE A 75 22.61 11.14 -10.16
C ILE A 75 22.71 11.65 -11.59
N GLY A 76 23.95 11.95 -12.00
CA GLY A 76 24.28 12.01 -13.41
C GLY A 76 24.09 10.63 -14.06
N TRP A 77 23.57 10.62 -15.29
CA TRP A 77 23.31 9.47 -16.18
C TRP A 77 21.97 8.75 -16.01
N GLY A 78 21.00 9.15 -16.87
CA GLY A 78 19.96 8.26 -17.39
C GLY A 78 18.66 8.16 -16.60
N THR A 79 17.58 8.71 -17.16
CA THR A 79 16.18 8.25 -17.02
C THR A 79 15.80 7.57 -15.68
N PHE A 80 15.90 8.26 -14.54
CA PHE A 80 15.26 7.79 -13.31
C PHE A 80 13.74 7.85 -13.50
N GLN A 81 13.15 6.75 -13.96
CA GLN A 81 11.71 6.55 -13.97
C GLN A 81 11.30 6.23 -12.54
N GLU A 82 10.58 7.14 -11.90
CA GLU A 82 9.98 6.90 -10.59
C GLU A 82 8.96 5.78 -10.72
N ARG A 83 9.38 4.56 -10.37
CA ARG A 83 8.51 3.38 -10.36
C ARG A 83 8.21 3.04 -8.91
N PRO A 84 7.05 3.46 -8.37
CA PRO A 84 6.67 3.10 -7.01
C PRO A 84 6.67 1.57 -6.88
N GLN A 85 7.32 1.07 -5.84
CA GLN A 85 7.30 -0.35 -5.50
C GLN A 85 6.17 -0.62 -4.50
N PHE A 86 5.33 -1.62 -4.78
CA PHE A 86 4.21 -1.96 -3.91
C PHE A 86 4.55 -3.17 -3.04
N LEU A 87 4.28 -3.08 -1.74
CA LEU A 87 4.51 -4.18 -0.79
C LEU A 87 3.24 -5.00 -0.49
N ALA A 88 2.09 -4.58 -1.04
CA ALA A 88 0.83 -5.28 -0.94
C ALA A 88 0.01 -5.03 -2.21
N GLY A 89 -0.93 -5.92 -2.50
CA GLY A 89 -1.75 -5.87 -3.70
C GLY A 89 -1.19 -6.66 -4.88
N SER A 90 -2.00 -6.78 -5.93
CA SER A 90 -1.71 -7.64 -7.09
C SER A 90 -0.50 -7.21 -7.92
N ASN A 91 -0.04 -5.96 -7.79
CA ASN A 91 1.21 -5.46 -8.39
C ASN A 91 2.38 -5.46 -7.40
N SER A 92 2.26 -6.14 -6.26
CA SER A 92 3.32 -6.17 -5.26
C SER A 92 4.57 -6.88 -5.75
N VAL A 93 5.74 -6.33 -5.41
CA VAL A 93 7.06 -6.97 -5.65
C VAL A 93 7.15 -8.35 -4.98
N LEU A 94 6.34 -8.62 -3.95
CA LEU A 94 6.29 -9.90 -3.26
C LEU A 94 5.81 -11.04 -4.18
N HIS A 95 5.02 -10.75 -5.23
CA HIS A 95 4.64 -11.77 -6.22
C HIS A 95 5.85 -12.33 -6.99
N SER A 96 6.90 -11.53 -7.18
CA SER A 96 8.14 -11.92 -7.84
C SER A 96 9.12 -12.62 -6.90
N MET A 97 8.94 -12.49 -5.58
CA MET A 97 9.86 -13.01 -4.56
C MET A 97 9.36 -14.28 -3.86
N ARG A 98 8.29 -14.91 -4.34
CA ARG A 98 7.59 -16.03 -3.67
C ARG A 98 8.29 -17.41 -3.64
N GLY A 99 9.61 -17.45 -3.82
CA GLY A 99 10.36 -18.71 -3.88
C GLY A 99 10.73 -19.29 -2.49
N PRO A 100 11.35 -20.49 -2.46
CA PRO A 100 11.70 -21.18 -1.21
C PRO A 100 12.58 -20.35 -0.27
N ALA A 101 13.53 -19.59 -0.81
CA ALA A 101 14.43 -18.75 -0.02
C ALA A 101 13.69 -17.64 0.75
N PHE A 102 12.68 -17.04 0.13
CA PHE A 102 11.87 -15.99 0.78
C PHE A 102 10.92 -16.58 1.81
N ALA A 103 10.32 -17.74 1.52
CA ALA A 103 9.52 -18.48 2.49
C ALA A 103 10.33 -18.83 3.75
N ALA A 104 11.57 -19.32 3.56
CA ALA A 104 12.50 -19.59 4.64
C ALA A 104 12.88 -18.33 5.44
N ALA A 105 13.10 -17.20 4.77
CA ALA A 105 13.39 -15.92 5.44
C ALA A 105 12.27 -15.45 6.39
N PHE A 106 11.01 -15.79 6.07
CA PHE A 106 9.85 -15.53 6.94
C PHE A 106 9.53 -16.68 7.90
N GLY A 107 10.23 -17.80 7.83
CA GLY A 107 9.95 -18.99 8.64
C GLY A 107 8.58 -19.61 8.36
N VAL A 108 8.09 -19.55 7.11
CA VAL A 108 6.78 -20.09 6.70
C VAL A 108 6.92 -21.07 5.54
N SER A 109 5.90 -21.90 5.30
CA SER A 109 5.85 -22.73 4.10
C SER A 109 5.58 -21.89 2.84
N GLU A 110 6.00 -22.40 1.67
CA GLU A 110 5.74 -21.74 0.39
C GLU A 110 4.25 -21.57 0.10
N GLU A 111 3.41 -22.55 0.49
CA GLU A 111 1.96 -22.48 0.35
C GLU A 111 1.38 -21.38 1.24
N ARG A 112 1.90 -21.22 2.47
CA ARG A 112 1.47 -20.14 3.36
C ARG A 112 1.88 -18.78 2.82
N LEU A 113 3.11 -18.64 2.34
CA LEU A 113 3.58 -17.41 1.71
C LEU A 113 2.71 -17.06 0.48
N LYS A 114 2.45 -18.04 -0.40
CA LYS A 114 1.60 -17.86 -1.58
C LYS A 114 0.18 -17.43 -1.21
N ARG A 115 -0.41 -18.00 -0.15
CA ARG A 115 -1.73 -17.57 0.36
C ARG A 115 -1.72 -16.12 0.83
N ILE A 116 -0.70 -15.69 1.58
CA ILE A 116 -0.59 -14.31 2.08
C ILE A 116 -0.47 -13.32 0.92
N VAL A 117 0.45 -13.58 -0.02
CA VAL A 117 0.70 -12.68 -1.15
C VAL A 117 -0.51 -12.59 -2.08
N ASN A 118 -1.24 -13.70 -2.29
CA ASN A 118 -2.42 -13.73 -3.16
C ASN A 118 -3.72 -13.25 -2.48
N ALA A 119 -3.71 -12.95 -1.17
CA ALA A 119 -4.94 -12.61 -0.43
C ALA A 119 -5.53 -11.24 -0.83
N GLN A 120 -4.77 -10.39 -1.50
CA GLN A 120 -5.21 -9.07 -1.95
C GLN A 120 -5.23 -8.98 -3.48
N SER A 121 -6.43 -8.91 -4.06
CA SER A 121 -6.63 -8.82 -5.51
C SER A 121 -6.46 -7.41 -6.06
N GLU A 122 -6.74 -6.38 -5.24
CA GLU A 122 -6.60 -4.99 -5.66
C GLU A 122 -5.12 -4.60 -5.77
N SER A 123 -4.82 -3.66 -6.65
CA SER A 123 -3.44 -3.30 -6.98
C SER A 123 -2.91 -2.21 -6.05
N THR A 124 -3.22 -0.95 -6.34
CA THR A 124 -2.55 0.22 -5.72
C THR A 124 -3.32 0.80 -4.55
N ILE A 125 -4.65 0.86 -4.67
CA ILE A 125 -5.52 1.39 -3.62
C ILE A 125 -6.40 0.26 -3.13
N LEU A 126 -6.25 -0.05 -1.85
CA LEU A 126 -6.83 -1.24 -1.24
C LEU A 126 -8.05 -0.86 -0.38
N PRO A 127 -9.04 -1.76 -0.28
CA PRO A 127 -10.12 -1.60 0.66
C PRO A 127 -9.57 -1.56 2.10
N PRO A 128 -10.22 -0.81 3.01
CA PRO A 128 -9.88 -0.88 4.42
C PRO A 128 -10.09 -2.32 4.95
N ALA A 129 -9.34 -2.70 5.98
CA ALA A 129 -9.39 -4.06 6.55
C ALA A 129 -10.80 -4.46 7.04
N SER A 130 -11.64 -3.50 7.41
CA SER A 130 -13.04 -3.71 7.76
C SER A 130 -13.94 -4.09 6.56
N ALA A 131 -13.57 -3.70 5.33
CA ALA A 131 -14.33 -4.03 4.12
C ALA A 131 -13.91 -5.35 3.47
N SER A 132 -12.76 -5.93 3.85
CA SER A 132 -12.31 -7.23 3.30
C SER A 132 -13.02 -8.44 3.92
N GLY A 133 -13.84 -8.26 4.95
CA GLY A 133 -14.61 -9.33 5.61
C GLY A 133 -15.95 -9.68 4.95
N GLU A 134 -16.43 -8.88 3.99
CA GLU A 134 -17.77 -9.07 3.40
C GLU A 134 -17.80 -9.91 2.11
N LYS A 135 -16.68 -9.99 1.37
CA LYS A 135 -16.65 -10.77 0.12
C LYS A 135 -16.79 -12.28 0.30
N VAL A 136 -16.55 -12.82 1.51
CA VAL A 136 -16.63 -14.28 1.77
C VAL A 136 -18.06 -14.77 2.01
N LYS A 137 -19.04 -13.88 2.26
CA LYS A 137 -20.43 -14.30 2.56
C LYS A 137 -21.35 -14.37 1.35
N ASN A 138 -21.04 -13.66 0.26
CA ASN A 138 -21.97 -13.54 -0.88
C ASN A 138 -21.77 -14.60 -1.99
N GLU A 139 -20.73 -15.43 -1.93
CA GLU A 139 -20.54 -16.53 -2.90
C GLU A 139 -21.21 -17.85 -2.49
N MET A 140 -21.75 -17.98 -1.26
CA MET A 140 -22.34 -19.23 -0.77
C MET A 140 -23.88 -19.29 -0.81
N VAL A 141 -24.54 -18.26 -1.35
CA VAL A 141 -26.03 -18.20 -1.42
C VAL A 141 -26.48 -17.95 -2.85
N MET A 142 -26.05 -18.77 -3.81
CA MET A 142 -26.70 -18.88 -5.12
C MET A 142 -26.48 -20.29 -5.68
N GLY A 143 -27.35 -21.24 -5.31
CA GLY A 143 -27.34 -22.54 -5.99
C GLY A 143 -28.02 -23.71 -5.30
N PHE A 144 -29.18 -23.54 -4.67
CA PHE A 144 -30.11 -24.65 -4.42
C PHE A 144 -31.56 -24.15 -4.29
N GLU A 145 -32.15 -23.77 -5.41
CA GLU A 145 -33.59 -23.88 -5.70
C GLU A 145 -33.62 -24.32 -7.17
N GLY A 146 -33.93 -25.57 -7.50
CA GLY A 146 -35.22 -26.20 -7.35
C GLY A 146 -35.69 -26.52 -8.77
N ILE A 147 -35.74 -27.80 -9.15
CA ILE A 147 -36.43 -28.24 -10.35
C ILE A 147 -37.21 -29.49 -9.96
N TYR A 148 -38.52 -29.41 -10.17
CA TYR A 148 -39.48 -30.50 -10.07
C TYR A 148 -39.12 -31.67 -10.99
#